data_AF-A0A804K174-F1
#
_entry.id   AF-A0A804K174-F1
#
_cell.length_a   1.000
_cell.length_b   1.000
_cell.length_c   1.000
_cell.angle_alpha   90.00
_cell.angle_beta   90.00
_cell.angle_gamma   90.00
#
_symmetry.space_group_name_H-M   'P 1'
#
loop_
_entity.id
_entity.type
_entity.pdbx_description
1 polymer ?
#
loop_
_entity_poly.entity_id
_entity_poly.type
_entity_poly.pdbx_seq_one_letter_code
_entity_poly.pdbx_strand_id
1 'polypeptide(L)'
;LYLIVSNIITVGTADALAFFLPGVVSRFAKALYVSKNMISGAAGSSVAIEQAICGLTEFLIIVLDDKANLHSLDMPVNDIGSLAPMENNSTQSVLEALRSLPLNGHVQSANMIGDSFNQAINDDHKRKIVDHSNGERTLFVHRSKEWIDETSSNVDKLMSAAFPHLCIHPAEKVRKALVDGIQGLLLNCRCTLKRSKLMLLECLCVLVCDDADVVSMVAQESLESLFVLGEKFITKNEIADIFTSLIKALPRVVLGSDKTIALSHAQKLLSLVYYAGPDLLVNYLQSPVSTDVHNFLFPENVLFIFCSVLGPSYLCF
;
A
#
# COMPACT_ATOMS: atom_id res chain seq x y z
N LEU A 1 11.10 11.43 -11.14
CA LEU A 1 10.45 10.38 -10.31
C LEU A 1 11.46 9.30 -9.93
N TYR A 2 12.16 8.68 -10.89
CA TYR A 2 13.25 7.72 -10.63
C TYR A 2 14.36 8.27 -9.70
N LEU A 3 14.85 9.49 -9.97
CA LEU A 3 15.81 10.19 -9.10
C LEU A 3 15.22 10.64 -7.75
N ILE A 4 13.90 10.65 -7.59
CA ILE A 4 13.26 11.04 -6.32
C ILE A 4 13.13 9.78 -5.46
N VAL A 5 12.59 8.68 -5.99
CA VAL A 5 12.47 7.39 -5.29
C VAL A 5 13.84 6.81 -4.93
N SER A 6 14.80 6.81 -5.88
CA SER A 6 16.17 6.33 -5.68
C SER A 6 17.08 7.27 -4.87
N ASN A 7 16.61 8.42 -4.38
CA ASN A 7 17.35 9.25 -3.41
C ASN A 7 16.62 9.35 -2.07
N ILE A 8 15.29 9.28 -2.06
CA ILE A 8 14.45 9.24 -0.86
C ILE A 8 14.76 7.99 -0.03
N ILE A 9 14.90 6.82 -0.66
CA ILE A 9 15.18 5.55 0.02
C ILE A 9 16.65 5.46 0.47
N THR A 10 17.56 6.12 -0.24
CA THR A 10 19.01 6.02 -0.03
C THR A 10 19.56 7.02 0.99
N VAL A 11 18.80 8.07 1.33
CA VAL A 11 19.29 9.21 2.13
C VAL A 11 18.33 9.61 3.28
N GLY A 12 17.05 9.25 3.24
CA GLY A 12 16.07 9.69 4.24
C GLY A 12 15.89 8.73 5.42
N THR A 13 15.94 9.24 6.66
CA THR A 13 15.34 8.54 7.80
C THR A 13 13.83 8.44 7.59
N ALA A 14 13.17 7.45 8.21
CA ALA A 14 11.72 7.34 8.13
C ALA A 14 11.01 8.65 8.56
N ASP A 15 11.61 9.40 9.49
CA ASP A 15 11.09 10.70 9.94
C ASP A 15 11.25 11.81 8.89
N ALA A 16 12.37 11.84 8.16
CA ALA A 16 12.52 12.72 7.02
C ALA A 16 11.46 12.39 5.95
N LEU A 17 11.15 11.11 5.73
CA LEU A 17 10.10 10.71 4.80
C LEU A 17 8.71 11.11 5.29
N ALA A 18 8.41 10.89 6.57
CA ALA A 18 7.16 11.31 7.17
C ALA A 18 6.91 12.83 6.99
N PHE A 19 7.96 13.64 7.09
CA PHE A 19 7.89 15.08 6.88
C PHE A 19 7.44 15.45 5.46
N PHE A 20 7.95 14.74 4.45
CA PHE A 20 7.61 15.00 3.05
C PHE A 20 6.35 14.30 2.57
N LEU A 21 5.76 13.40 3.36
CA LEU A 21 4.64 12.56 2.97
C LEU A 21 3.47 13.35 2.34
N PRO A 22 2.96 14.47 2.90
CA PRO A 22 1.86 15.21 2.28
C PRO A 22 2.19 15.69 0.85
N GLY A 23 3.41 16.20 0.66
CA GLY A 23 3.88 16.65 -0.65
C GLY A 23 4.08 15.50 -1.63
N VAL A 24 4.64 14.39 -1.16
CA VAL A 24 4.89 13.18 -1.95
C VAL A 24 3.58 12.52 -2.40
N VAL A 25 2.64 12.30 -1.47
CA VAL A 25 1.30 11.77 -1.72
C VAL A 25 0.56 12.65 -2.73
N SER A 26 0.62 13.98 -2.60
CA SER A 26 -0.01 14.90 -3.57
C SER A 26 0.57 14.75 -4.99
N ARG A 27 1.87 14.52 -5.12
CA ARG A 27 2.53 14.36 -6.43
C ARG A 27 2.21 12.99 -7.05
N PHE A 28 2.23 11.92 -6.26
CA PHE A 28 1.80 10.60 -6.72
C PHE A 28 0.31 10.59 -7.08
N ALA A 29 -0.54 11.25 -6.29
CA ALA A 29 -1.95 11.45 -6.62
C ALA A 29 -2.14 12.05 -8.01
N LYS A 30 -1.39 13.11 -8.32
CA LYS A 30 -1.45 13.72 -9.65
C LYS A 30 -0.96 12.77 -10.75
N ALA A 31 0.12 12.04 -10.52
CA ALA A 31 0.64 11.07 -11.49
C ALA A 31 -0.33 9.91 -11.75
N LEU A 32 -0.89 9.32 -10.69
CA LEU A 32 -1.85 8.23 -10.77
C LEU A 32 -3.23 8.68 -11.27
N TYR A 33 -3.61 9.95 -11.07
CA TYR A 33 -4.84 10.47 -11.65
C TYR A 33 -4.70 10.72 -13.16
N VAL A 34 -3.51 11.09 -13.63
CA VAL A 34 -3.22 11.25 -15.07
C VAL A 34 -3.33 9.91 -15.81
N SER A 35 -3.06 8.77 -15.15
CA SER A 35 -3.23 7.45 -15.77
C SER A 35 -4.70 7.11 -16.07
N LYS A 36 -5.63 7.58 -15.23
CA LYS A 36 -7.08 7.40 -15.44
C LYS A 36 -7.55 7.97 -16.78
N ASN A 37 -6.92 9.04 -17.25
CA ASN A 37 -7.28 9.70 -18.50
C ASN A 37 -6.42 9.27 -19.69
N MET A 38 -5.52 8.28 -19.51
CA MET A 38 -4.65 7.72 -20.57
C MET A 38 -3.98 8.81 -21.42
N ILE A 39 -3.53 9.89 -20.79
CA ILE A 39 -2.99 11.06 -21.48
C ILE A 39 -1.67 10.65 -22.16
N SER A 40 -1.62 10.75 -23.49
CA SER A 40 -0.43 10.44 -24.27
C SER A 40 0.76 11.33 -23.86
N GLY A 41 1.92 10.72 -23.62
CA GLY A 41 3.16 11.40 -23.23
C GLY A 41 3.97 10.64 -22.17
N ALA A 42 5.16 11.14 -21.83
CA ALA A 42 6.08 10.48 -20.90
C ALA A 42 5.47 10.23 -19.50
N ALA A 43 4.61 11.14 -19.04
CA ALA A 43 3.93 11.04 -17.74
C ALA A 43 2.77 10.01 -17.71
N GLY A 44 2.20 9.67 -18.87
CA GLY A 44 1.18 8.63 -19.02
C GLY A 44 1.75 7.29 -19.49
N SER A 45 3.08 7.17 -19.60
CA SER A 45 3.70 5.91 -19.99
C SER A 45 3.49 4.85 -18.90
N SER A 46 3.28 3.60 -19.32
CA SER A 46 3.10 2.48 -18.39
C SER A 46 4.30 2.29 -17.46
N VAL A 47 5.52 2.63 -17.90
CA VAL A 47 6.73 2.64 -17.04
C VAL A 47 6.62 3.70 -15.95
N ALA A 48 6.20 4.92 -16.28
CA ALA A 48 6.09 5.99 -15.29
C ALA A 48 5.02 5.68 -14.23
N ILE A 49 3.91 5.05 -14.64
CA ILE A 49 2.83 4.65 -13.74
C ILE A 49 3.28 3.50 -12.84
N GLU A 50 3.89 2.46 -13.40
CA GLU A 50 4.50 1.35 -12.65
C GLU A 50 5.45 1.86 -11.57
N GLN A 51 6.40 2.72 -11.94
CA GLN A 51 7.35 3.33 -11.00
C GLN A 51 6.69 4.27 -9.99
N ALA A 52 5.57 4.89 -10.36
CA ALA A 52 4.78 5.71 -9.44
C ALA A 52 4.07 4.85 -8.38
N ILE A 53 3.58 3.67 -8.78
CA ILE A 53 2.99 2.70 -7.85
C ILE A 53 4.07 2.19 -6.90
N CYS A 54 5.17 1.64 -7.42
CA CYS A 54 6.26 1.11 -6.59
C CYS A 54 6.81 2.17 -5.63
N GLY A 55 7.09 3.37 -6.15
CA GLY A 55 7.62 4.46 -5.33
C GLY A 55 6.64 4.94 -4.25
N LEU A 56 5.33 4.98 -4.53
CA LEU A 56 4.32 5.31 -3.53
C LEU A 56 4.23 4.22 -2.46
N THR A 57 4.17 2.94 -2.87
CA THR A 57 3.98 1.82 -1.94
C THR A 57 5.18 1.65 -1.03
N GLU A 58 6.39 1.72 -1.56
CA GLU A 58 7.62 1.69 -0.75
C GLU A 58 7.69 2.85 0.23
N PHE A 59 7.34 4.06 -0.21
CA PHE A 59 7.30 5.24 0.65
C PHE A 59 6.32 5.06 1.81
N LEU A 60 5.11 4.59 1.51
CA LEU A 60 4.08 4.35 2.51
C LEU A 60 4.49 3.24 3.48
N ILE A 61 5.09 2.15 2.99
CA ILE A 61 5.61 1.08 3.86
C ILE A 61 6.64 1.63 4.83
N ILE A 62 7.61 2.44 4.39
CA ILE A 62 8.64 2.98 5.30
C ILE A 62 8.04 3.92 6.36
N VAL A 63 7.08 4.77 5.98
CA VAL A 63 6.53 5.79 6.89
C VAL A 63 5.45 5.22 7.81
N LEU A 64 4.60 4.35 7.29
CA LEU A 64 3.42 3.80 7.96
C LEU A 64 3.60 2.35 8.39
N ASP A 65 4.82 1.81 8.40
CA ASP A 65 5.09 0.48 8.95
C ASP A 65 4.53 0.36 10.37
N ASP A 66 3.76 -0.70 10.61
CA ASP A 66 3.09 -0.90 11.89
C ASP A 66 4.09 -1.08 13.04
N LYS A 67 5.22 -1.74 12.79
CA LYS A 67 6.25 -1.97 13.83
C LYS A 67 6.92 -0.66 14.21
N ALA A 68 7.22 0.19 13.24
CA ALA A 68 7.78 1.52 13.47
C ALA A 68 6.82 2.47 14.20
N ASN A 69 5.51 2.25 14.09
CA ASN A 69 4.47 3.10 14.66
C ASN A 69 3.73 2.45 15.86
N LEU A 70 4.25 1.35 16.40
CA LEU A 70 3.64 0.57 17.51
C LEU A 70 3.21 1.42 18.71
N HIS A 71 4.05 2.37 19.13
CA HIS A 71 3.78 3.23 20.28
C HIS A 71 2.61 4.19 20.08
N SER A 72 2.24 4.44 18.83
CA SER A 72 1.19 5.37 18.43
C SER A 72 -0.12 4.66 18.10
N LEU A 73 -0.10 3.34 18.04
CA LEU A 73 -1.27 2.48 17.85
C LEU A 73 -1.79 2.08 19.24
N ASP A 74 -3.04 2.44 19.56
CA ASP A 74 -3.72 1.98 20.78
C ASP A 74 -4.09 0.49 20.67
N MET A 75 -3.09 -0.39 20.62
CA MET A 75 -3.31 -1.83 20.54
C MET A 75 -3.37 -2.44 21.94
N PRO A 76 -4.37 -3.29 22.25
CA PRO A 76 -4.36 -4.08 23.46
C PRO A 76 -3.16 -5.04 23.45
N VAL A 77 -2.52 -5.23 24.61
CA VAL A 77 -1.25 -5.97 24.79
C VAL A 77 -1.25 -7.38 24.14
N ASN A 78 -2.42 -8.00 23.96
CA ASN A 78 -2.57 -9.31 23.33
C ASN A 78 -2.35 -9.34 21.80
N ASP A 79 -2.53 -8.22 21.10
CA ASP A 79 -2.34 -8.15 19.63
C ASP A 79 -0.89 -7.87 19.22
N ILE A 80 -0.03 -7.50 20.17
CA ILE A 80 1.40 -7.26 19.93
C ILE A 80 2.09 -8.56 19.45
N GLY A 81 1.63 -9.72 19.93
CA GLY A 81 2.12 -11.04 19.49
C GLY A 81 1.79 -11.37 18.02
N SER A 82 0.82 -10.68 17.42
CA SER A 82 0.47 -10.81 16.00
C SER A 82 1.44 -10.06 15.07
N LEU A 83 2.29 -9.17 15.61
CA LEU A 83 3.31 -8.42 14.86
C LEU A 83 4.70 -9.07 14.91
N ALA A 84 4.82 -10.23 15.58
CA ALA A 84 6.09 -10.93 15.74
C ALA A 84 6.68 -11.36 14.38
N PRO A 85 8.02 -11.27 14.20
CA PRO A 85 8.64 -11.39 12.90
C PRO A 85 8.60 -12.83 12.38
N MET A 86 8.25 -13.00 11.12
CA MET A 86 9.08 -13.88 10.28
C MET A 86 10.43 -13.17 10.17
N GLU A 87 11.49 -13.78 10.66
CA GLU A 87 12.86 -13.25 10.61
C GLU A 87 13.26 -12.98 9.15
N ASN A 88 13.05 -11.76 8.69
CA ASN A 88 13.64 -11.27 7.45
C ASN A 88 14.86 -10.43 7.83
N ASN A 89 16.00 -11.11 8.00
CA ASN A 89 17.33 -10.53 8.18
C ASN A 89 17.82 -9.70 6.97
N SER A 90 16.93 -9.41 6.03
CA SER A 90 17.22 -8.92 4.68
C SER A 90 17.37 -7.40 4.62
N THR A 91 16.49 -6.62 5.26
CA THR A 91 16.50 -5.16 5.09
C THR A 91 17.67 -4.49 5.80
N GLN A 92 18.06 -4.96 6.98
CA GLN A 92 19.21 -4.43 7.73
C GLN A 92 20.54 -4.76 7.02
N SER A 93 20.68 -6.00 6.54
CA SER A 93 21.87 -6.48 5.84
C SER A 93 22.06 -5.80 4.48
N VAL A 94 20.98 -5.52 3.76
CA VAL A 94 21.02 -4.77 2.49
C VAL A 94 21.43 -3.31 2.72
N LEU A 95 20.92 -2.66 3.77
CA LEU A 95 21.33 -1.29 4.12
C LEU A 95 22.81 -1.20 4.53
N GLU A 96 23.33 -2.19 5.24
CA GLU A 96 24.76 -2.26 5.59
C GLU A 96 25.65 -2.57 4.38
N ALA A 97 25.22 -3.49 3.50
CA ALA A 97 25.93 -3.79 2.27
C ALA A 97 26.02 -2.57 1.34
N LEU A 98 24.94 -1.78 1.22
CA LEU A 98 24.91 -0.57 0.39
C LEU A 98 25.76 0.56 0.96
N ARG A 99 25.85 0.69 2.29
CA ARG A 99 26.76 1.67 2.96
C ARG A 99 28.24 1.33 2.81
N SER A 100 28.57 0.08 2.50
CA SER A 100 29.96 -0.38 2.34
C SER A 100 30.54 -0.15 0.94
N LEU A 101 29.77 0.39 -0.01
CA LEU A 101 30.25 0.65 -1.37
C LEU A 101 31.18 1.88 -1.41
N PRO A 102 32.38 1.77 -2.03
CA PRO A 102 33.34 2.87 -2.06
C PRO A 102 32.85 4.03 -2.94
N LEU A 103 32.74 5.21 -2.33
CA LEU A 103 32.58 6.50 -3.02
C LEU A 103 33.91 6.91 -3.64
N ASN A 104 34.18 6.50 -4.88
CA ASN A 104 35.31 7.04 -5.63
C ASN A 104 34.96 8.44 -6.14
N GLY A 105 35.63 9.44 -5.57
CA GLY A 105 35.53 10.85 -5.96
C GLY A 105 36.66 11.68 -5.34
N HIS A 106 37.90 11.30 -5.65
CA HIS A 106 39.13 11.98 -5.26
C HIS A 106 39.19 13.41 -5.83
N VAL A 107 39.21 14.42 -4.96
CA VAL A 107 39.78 15.74 -5.26
C VAL A 107 40.64 16.19 -4.08
N GLN A 108 41.95 16.19 -4.31
CA GLN A 108 43.00 16.65 -3.40
C GLN A 108 42.92 18.18 -3.23
N SER A 109 42.89 18.65 -1.98
CA SER A 109 43.28 20.03 -1.64
C SER A 109 44.71 20.05 -1.11
N ALA A 110 45.61 20.72 -1.81
CA ALA A 110 46.99 20.92 -1.40
C ALA A 110 47.18 22.30 -0.74
N ASN A 111 47.94 22.31 0.37
CA ASN A 111 48.88 23.36 0.82
C ASN A 111 48.31 24.73 1.26
N MET A 112 48.86 25.50 2.22
CA MET A 112 49.83 25.33 3.31
C MET A 112 49.96 26.72 4.03
N ILE A 113 50.41 26.71 5.30
CA ILE A 113 51.18 27.76 6.02
C ILE A 113 50.45 28.99 6.62
N GLY A 114 50.71 29.23 7.92
CA GLY A 114 50.89 30.58 8.47
C GLY A 114 50.52 30.84 9.95
N ASP A 115 51.43 30.52 10.87
CA ASP A 115 51.80 31.22 12.13
C ASP A 115 51.30 32.68 12.29
N SER A 116 51.08 33.35 13.44
CA SER A 116 51.38 33.13 14.86
C SER A 116 50.97 34.42 15.66
N PHE A 117 50.70 34.26 16.97
CA PHE A 117 50.87 35.23 18.10
C PHE A 117 49.89 36.39 18.43
N ASN A 118 49.15 36.17 19.55
CA ASN A 118 49.02 36.94 20.81
C ASN A 118 48.73 38.47 20.83
N GLN A 119 47.64 38.91 21.49
CA GLN A 119 47.60 39.27 22.95
C GLN A 119 46.41 40.20 23.34
N ALA A 120 45.70 39.78 24.42
CA ALA A 120 44.93 40.50 25.48
C ALA A 120 44.12 41.79 25.18
N ILE A 121 42.90 42.01 25.71
CA ILE A 121 42.58 42.41 27.10
C ILE A 121 41.03 42.38 27.29
N ASN A 122 40.57 41.89 28.47
CA ASN A 122 39.35 42.15 29.29
C ASN A 122 37.96 42.41 28.61
N ASP A 123 36.80 42.04 29.12
CA ASP A 123 36.33 41.79 30.49
C ASP A 123 34.98 41.03 30.45
N ASP A 124 34.65 40.45 31.59
CA ASP A 124 33.38 39.91 32.10
C ASP A 124 32.07 40.02 31.26
N HIS A 125 31.42 38.87 30.99
CA HIS A 125 30.00 38.60 31.28
C HIS A 125 29.45 37.32 30.58
N LYS A 126 28.78 36.47 31.37
CA LYS A 126 27.87 35.37 30.97
C LYS A 126 28.41 34.34 29.96
N ARG A 127 28.97 33.24 30.50
CA ARG A 127 29.10 31.96 29.79
C ARG A 127 27.71 31.40 29.43
N LYS A 128 27.16 31.82 28.29
CA LYS A 128 26.36 30.92 27.46
C LYS A 128 27.35 29.92 26.89
N ILE A 129 27.25 28.66 27.30
CA ILE A 129 27.82 27.56 26.54
C ILE A 129 27.03 27.54 25.23
N VAL A 130 27.55 28.27 24.24
CA VAL A 130 27.17 28.05 22.85
C VAL A 130 27.92 26.79 22.47
N ASP A 131 27.24 25.67 22.63
CA ASP A 131 27.69 24.42 22.06
C ASP A 131 27.49 24.57 20.54
N HIS A 132 28.53 25.00 19.86
CA HIS A 132 28.67 24.87 18.41
C HIS A 132 28.98 23.41 18.09
N SER A 133 28.11 22.49 18.53
CA SER A 133 27.96 21.23 17.84
C SER A 133 27.28 21.56 16.52
N ASN A 134 27.93 21.28 15.39
CA ASN A 134 27.26 21.15 14.10
C ASN A 134 26.17 20.07 14.24
N GLY A 135 25.01 20.48 14.75
CA GLY A 135 23.85 19.60 14.87
C GLY A 135 23.34 19.39 13.47
N GLU A 136 23.59 18.20 12.91
CA GLU A 136 22.74 17.67 11.86
C GLU A 136 21.29 17.86 12.33
N ARG A 137 20.58 18.85 11.77
CA ARG A 137 19.17 19.05 12.08
C ARG A 137 18.43 17.87 11.47
N THR A 138 18.27 16.83 12.27
CA THR A 138 17.47 15.67 11.89
C THR A 138 16.02 16.14 11.79
N LEU A 139 15.41 15.90 10.62
CA LEU A 139 13.98 16.10 10.45
C LEU A 139 13.29 15.00 11.28
N PHE A 140 12.71 15.39 12.41
CA PHE A 140 11.95 14.50 13.27
C PHE A 140 10.45 14.81 13.13
N VAL A 141 9.64 13.77 12.93
CA VAL A 141 8.19 13.87 12.91
C VAL A 141 7.65 13.04 14.06
N HIS A 142 6.96 13.70 14.98
CA HIS A 142 6.23 13.01 16.05
C HIS A 142 4.95 12.39 15.47
N ARG A 143 5.00 11.10 15.15
CA ARG A 143 3.88 10.33 14.60
C ARG A 143 2.88 9.95 15.69
N SER A 144 2.20 10.93 16.28
CA SER A 144 1.13 10.67 17.26
C SER A 144 0.01 9.81 16.63
N LYS A 145 -0.84 9.23 17.47
CA LYS A 145 -2.07 8.59 17.01
C LYS A 145 -2.90 9.49 16.08
N GLU A 146 -3.11 10.74 16.49
CA GLU A 146 -3.83 11.75 15.68
C GLU A 146 -3.16 11.97 14.32
N TRP A 147 -1.83 12.05 14.30
CA TRP A 147 -1.08 12.18 13.04
C TRP A 147 -1.27 10.96 12.13
N ILE A 148 -1.25 9.74 12.69
CA ILE A 148 -1.49 8.50 11.94
C ILE A 148 -2.93 8.47 11.41
N ASP A 149 -3.92 8.84 12.22
CA ASP A 149 -5.34 8.86 11.83
C ASP A 149 -5.60 9.86 10.69
N GLU A 150 -5.06 11.09 10.79
CA GLU A 150 -5.20 12.09 9.73
C GLU A 150 -4.45 11.67 8.45
N THR A 151 -3.22 11.19 8.61
CA THR A 151 -2.38 10.78 7.49
C THR A 151 -2.96 9.60 6.74
N SER A 152 -3.36 8.54 7.46
CA SER A 152 -3.98 7.35 6.88
C SER A 152 -5.29 7.68 6.17
N SER A 153 -6.10 8.60 6.72
CA SER A 153 -7.33 9.10 6.07
C SER A 153 -7.04 9.81 4.74
N ASN A 154 -5.94 10.56 4.64
CA ASN A 154 -5.56 11.20 3.39
C ASN A 154 -4.98 10.22 2.36
N VAL A 155 -4.19 9.24 2.81
CA VAL A 155 -3.69 8.15 1.96
C VAL A 155 -4.86 7.28 1.46
N ASP A 156 -5.86 7.01 2.30
CA ASP A 156 -7.06 6.27 1.95
C ASP A 156 -7.84 6.92 0.80
N LYS A 157 -8.03 8.24 0.85
CA LYS A 157 -8.68 9.00 -0.23
C LYS A 157 -7.92 8.87 -1.55
N LEU A 158 -6.59 8.94 -1.50
CA LEU A 158 -5.75 8.75 -2.69
C LEU A 158 -5.95 7.34 -3.27
N MET A 159 -5.69 6.32 -2.46
CA MET A 159 -5.70 4.94 -2.96
C MET A 159 -7.10 4.53 -3.43
N SER A 160 -8.14 4.90 -2.70
CA SER A 160 -9.53 4.64 -3.10
C SER A 160 -9.91 5.31 -4.43
N ALA A 161 -9.31 6.45 -4.76
CA ALA A 161 -9.53 7.12 -6.03
C ALA A 161 -8.69 6.55 -7.19
N ALA A 162 -7.57 5.88 -6.90
CA ALA A 162 -6.60 5.45 -7.91
C ALA A 162 -6.61 3.93 -8.16
N PHE A 163 -6.51 3.12 -7.11
CA PHE A 163 -6.22 1.69 -7.20
C PHE A 163 -7.31 0.88 -7.93
N PRO A 164 -8.63 1.13 -7.70
CA PRO A 164 -9.66 0.41 -8.45
C PRO A 164 -9.56 0.60 -9.97
N HIS A 165 -9.15 1.77 -10.43
CA HIS A 165 -8.96 2.05 -11.86
C HIS A 165 -7.67 1.43 -12.41
N LEU A 166 -6.63 1.32 -11.57
CA LEU A 166 -5.38 0.68 -11.96
C LEU A 166 -5.52 -0.84 -12.09
N CYS A 167 -6.50 -1.47 -11.43
CA CYS A 167 -6.79 -2.90 -11.57
C CYS A 167 -7.19 -3.30 -12.99
N ILE A 168 -7.71 -2.37 -13.79
CA ILE A 168 -8.11 -2.61 -15.19
C ILE A 168 -7.20 -1.87 -16.18
N HIS A 169 -6.02 -1.45 -15.74
CA HIS A 169 -5.07 -0.74 -16.60
C HIS A 169 -4.59 -1.66 -17.73
N PRO A 170 -4.46 -1.18 -19.00
CA PRO A 170 -4.15 -2.06 -20.14
C PRO A 170 -2.77 -2.71 -20.08
N ALA A 171 -1.80 -2.10 -19.38
CA ALA A 171 -0.46 -2.65 -19.25
C ALA A 171 -0.37 -3.62 -18.05
N GLU A 172 -0.08 -4.89 -18.33
CA GLU A 172 0.07 -5.96 -17.32
C GLU A 172 1.06 -5.61 -16.21
N LYS A 173 2.20 -4.99 -16.55
CA LYS A 173 3.23 -4.62 -15.56
C LYS A 173 2.76 -3.58 -14.54
N VAL A 174 1.81 -2.72 -14.93
CA VAL A 174 1.19 -1.75 -14.01
C VAL A 174 0.29 -2.48 -13.04
N ARG A 175 -0.50 -3.45 -13.54
CA ARG A 175 -1.36 -4.30 -12.71
C ARG A 175 -0.53 -5.19 -11.78
N LYS A 176 0.58 -5.75 -12.26
CA LYS A 176 1.53 -6.51 -11.44
C LYS A 176 2.15 -5.66 -10.33
N ALA A 177 2.66 -4.47 -10.65
CA ALA A 177 3.19 -3.55 -9.65
C ALA A 177 2.13 -3.16 -8.61
N LEU A 178 0.86 -3.08 -9.01
CA LEU A 178 -0.26 -2.87 -8.09
C LEU A 178 -0.45 -4.05 -7.15
N VAL A 179 -0.38 -5.30 -7.63
CA VAL A 179 -0.42 -6.50 -6.76
C VAL A 179 0.72 -6.46 -5.74
N ASP A 180 1.96 -6.29 -6.20
CA ASP A 180 3.15 -6.26 -5.33
C ASP A 180 3.02 -5.15 -4.26
N GLY A 181 2.54 -3.98 -4.67
CA GLY A 181 2.27 -2.83 -3.80
C GLY A 181 1.17 -3.09 -2.77
N ILE A 182 0.03 -3.66 -3.19
CA ILE A 182 -1.08 -4.02 -2.29
C ILE A 182 -0.61 -5.04 -1.25
N GLN A 183 0.11 -6.07 -1.68
CA GLN A 183 0.64 -7.10 -0.77
C GLN A 183 1.56 -6.47 0.27
N GLY A 184 2.51 -5.63 -0.16
CA GLY A 184 3.42 -4.94 0.76
C GLY A 184 2.69 -4.06 1.78
N LEU A 185 1.66 -3.32 1.36
CA LEU A 185 0.85 -2.49 2.26
C LEU A 185 0.04 -3.33 3.25
N LEU A 186 -0.58 -4.42 2.80
CA LEU A 186 -1.37 -5.31 3.67
C LEU A 186 -0.49 -6.04 4.69
N LEU A 187 0.77 -6.35 4.34
CA LEU A 187 1.69 -7.05 5.23
C LEU A 187 2.32 -6.13 6.28
N ASN A 188 2.63 -4.88 5.92
CA ASN A 188 3.42 -3.99 6.77
C ASN A 188 2.63 -2.84 7.41
N CYS A 189 1.47 -2.47 6.85
CA CYS A 189 0.70 -1.29 7.26
C CYS A 189 -0.76 -1.63 7.62
N ARG A 190 -1.03 -2.84 8.12
CA ARG A 190 -2.40 -3.32 8.39
C ARG A 190 -3.11 -2.51 9.48
N CYS A 191 -2.37 -2.03 10.49
CA CYS A 191 -2.92 -1.28 11.60
C CYS A 191 -2.99 0.21 11.27
N THR A 192 -1.92 0.78 10.69
CA THR A 192 -1.89 2.19 10.29
C THR A 192 -2.81 2.51 9.11
N LEU A 193 -3.02 1.58 8.17
CA LEU A 193 -3.91 1.72 7.01
C LEU A 193 -5.20 0.90 7.16
N LYS A 194 -5.71 0.74 8.39
CA LYS A 194 -6.93 -0.02 8.68
C LYS A 194 -8.13 0.37 7.80
N ARG A 195 -8.28 1.67 7.50
CA ARG A 195 -9.38 2.19 6.67
C ARG A 195 -9.32 1.70 5.21
N SER A 196 -8.12 1.59 4.66
CA SER A 196 -7.91 1.22 3.26
C SER A 196 -7.90 -0.29 3.03
N LYS A 197 -7.77 -1.08 4.10
CA LYS A 197 -7.62 -2.54 4.05
C LYS A 197 -8.67 -3.24 3.19
N LEU A 198 -9.95 -2.93 3.36
CA LEU A 198 -11.03 -3.58 2.59
C LEU A 198 -10.93 -3.24 1.10
N MET A 199 -10.63 -1.99 0.75
CA MET A 199 -10.45 -1.56 -0.64
C MET A 199 -9.23 -2.24 -1.28
N LEU A 200 -8.12 -2.38 -0.55
CA LEU A 200 -6.93 -3.09 -1.00
C LEU A 200 -7.24 -4.58 -1.26
N LEU A 201 -7.98 -5.23 -0.35
CA LEU A 201 -8.42 -6.62 -0.53
C LEU A 201 -9.36 -6.76 -1.73
N GLU A 202 -10.31 -5.84 -1.93
CA GLU A 202 -11.18 -5.85 -3.10
C GLU A 202 -10.38 -5.71 -4.41
N CYS A 203 -9.35 -4.85 -4.44
CA CYS A 203 -8.47 -4.72 -5.61
C CYS A 203 -7.72 -6.03 -5.88
N LEU A 204 -7.19 -6.67 -4.84
CA LEU A 204 -6.52 -7.96 -4.96
C LEU A 204 -7.46 -9.06 -5.48
N CYS A 205 -8.72 -9.07 -5.01
CA CYS A 205 -9.74 -10.01 -5.49
C CYS A 205 -10.07 -9.85 -6.98
N VAL A 206 -9.98 -8.64 -7.54
CA VAL A 206 -10.11 -8.43 -8.99
C VAL A 206 -8.91 -9.05 -9.71
N LEU A 207 -7.69 -8.79 -9.22
CA LEU A 207 -6.44 -9.18 -9.87
C LEU A 207 -6.16 -10.69 -9.81
N VAL A 208 -6.78 -11.43 -8.89
CA VAL A 208 -6.73 -12.92 -8.86
C VAL A 208 -7.29 -13.53 -10.14
N CYS A 209 -8.28 -12.88 -10.76
CA CYS A 209 -8.91 -13.31 -12.00
C CYS A 209 -8.42 -12.50 -13.22
N ASP A 210 -7.22 -11.92 -13.15
CA ASP A 210 -6.63 -11.14 -14.25
C ASP A 210 -6.42 -11.99 -15.51
N ASP A 211 -6.47 -11.35 -16.68
CA ASP A 211 -6.30 -12.01 -17.98
C ASP A 211 -4.84 -12.36 -18.29
N ALA A 212 -3.88 -11.70 -17.63
CA ALA A 212 -2.46 -12.03 -17.74
C ALA A 212 -2.03 -12.98 -16.61
N ASP A 213 -1.56 -14.17 -16.98
CA ASP A 213 -1.09 -15.21 -16.03
C ASP A 213 -0.07 -14.69 -15.01
N VAL A 214 0.83 -13.80 -15.44
CA VAL A 214 1.87 -13.22 -14.59
C VAL A 214 1.28 -12.34 -13.48
N VAL A 215 0.13 -11.71 -13.72
CA VAL A 215 -0.58 -10.89 -12.73
C VAL A 215 -1.44 -11.77 -11.83
N SER A 216 -2.23 -12.67 -12.41
CA SER A 216 -3.15 -13.53 -11.67
C SER A 216 -2.41 -14.48 -10.73
N MET A 217 -1.31 -15.10 -11.16
CA MET A 217 -0.49 -15.98 -10.33
C MET A 217 0.06 -15.26 -9.09
N VAL A 218 0.64 -14.06 -9.27
CA VAL A 218 1.20 -13.29 -8.14
C VAL A 218 0.08 -12.80 -7.21
N ALA A 219 -1.10 -12.47 -7.75
CA ALA A 219 -2.26 -12.08 -6.95
C ALA A 219 -2.82 -13.26 -6.14
N GLN A 220 -2.85 -14.45 -6.72
CA GLN A 220 -3.24 -15.70 -6.04
C GLN A 220 -2.28 -16.03 -4.90
N GLU A 221 -0.97 -16.07 -5.18
CA GLU A 221 0.05 -16.31 -4.15
C GLU A 221 -0.07 -15.28 -3.01
N SER A 222 -0.31 -14.01 -3.36
CA SER A 222 -0.52 -12.94 -2.39
C SER A 222 -1.76 -13.20 -1.53
N LEU A 223 -2.91 -13.51 -2.13
CA LEU A 223 -4.15 -13.71 -1.40
C LEU A 223 -4.10 -14.99 -0.55
N GLU A 224 -3.55 -16.08 -1.10
CA GLU A 224 -3.28 -17.32 -0.38
C GLU A 224 -2.43 -17.09 0.85
N SER A 225 -1.35 -16.31 0.72
CA SER A 225 -0.49 -15.99 1.87
C SER A 225 -1.28 -15.30 3.00
N LEU A 226 -2.20 -14.38 2.66
CA LEU A 226 -3.03 -13.69 3.64
C LEU A 226 -4.05 -14.62 4.32
N PHE A 227 -4.65 -15.55 3.57
CA PHE A 227 -5.59 -16.54 4.10
C PHE A 227 -4.89 -17.64 4.92
N VAL A 228 -3.70 -18.10 4.53
CA VAL A 228 -2.88 -19.06 5.28
C VAL A 228 -2.45 -18.47 6.63
N LEU A 229 -2.12 -17.17 6.68
CA LEU A 229 -1.82 -16.47 7.93
C LEU A 229 -3.07 -16.28 8.81
N GLY A 230 -4.27 -16.48 8.24
CA GLY A 230 -5.55 -16.59 8.95
C GLY A 230 -6.06 -15.28 9.53
N GLU A 231 -6.85 -15.39 10.61
CA GLU A 231 -7.52 -14.26 11.28
C GLU A 231 -6.55 -13.17 11.78
N LYS A 232 -5.23 -13.46 11.82
CA LYS A 232 -4.20 -12.45 12.11
C LYS A 232 -4.12 -11.35 11.05
N PHE A 233 -4.49 -11.65 9.81
CA PHE A 233 -4.41 -10.73 8.69
C PHE A 233 -5.78 -10.34 8.16
N ILE A 234 -6.71 -11.28 8.02
CA ILE A 234 -8.07 -10.98 7.56
C ILE A 234 -9.06 -11.65 8.51
N THR A 235 -9.84 -10.85 9.22
CA THR A 235 -10.85 -11.35 10.16
C THR A 235 -12.09 -11.83 9.41
N LYS A 236 -12.84 -12.76 9.99
CA LYS A 236 -14.14 -13.22 9.43
C LYS A 236 -15.13 -12.07 9.23
N ASN A 237 -15.14 -11.08 10.13
CA ASN A 237 -16.01 -9.91 10.02
C ASN A 237 -15.64 -9.07 8.79
N GLU A 238 -14.35 -8.84 8.54
CA GLU A 238 -13.89 -8.10 7.36
C GLU A 238 -14.28 -8.81 6.05
N ILE A 239 -14.16 -10.15 6.00
CA ILE A 239 -14.62 -10.95 4.86
C ILE A 239 -16.14 -10.80 4.68
N ALA A 240 -16.90 -10.93 5.76
CA ALA A 240 -18.36 -10.82 5.73
C ALA A 240 -18.83 -9.41 5.32
N ASP A 241 -18.11 -8.36 5.73
CA ASP A 241 -18.40 -6.98 5.38
C ASP A 241 -18.18 -6.73 3.88
N ILE A 242 -17.05 -7.18 3.32
CA ILE A 242 -16.79 -7.08 1.88
C ILE A 242 -17.85 -7.86 1.11
N PHE A 243 -18.10 -9.11 1.50
CA PHE A 243 -19.08 -9.96 0.84
C PHE A 243 -20.48 -9.33 0.84
N THR A 244 -20.95 -8.86 2.00
CA THR A 244 -22.25 -8.19 2.14
C THR A 244 -22.34 -6.92 1.30
N SER A 245 -21.27 -6.12 1.25
CA SER A 245 -21.19 -4.91 0.42
C SER A 245 -21.32 -5.25 -1.07
N LEU A 246 -20.60 -6.27 -1.54
CA LEU A 246 -20.64 -6.71 -2.94
C LEU A 246 -22.03 -7.24 -3.30
N ILE A 247 -22.64 -8.06 -2.44
CA ILE A 247 -23.98 -8.60 -2.69
C ILE A 247 -25.02 -7.48 -2.75
N LYS A 248 -24.96 -6.49 -1.86
CA LYS A 248 -25.88 -5.33 -1.88
C LYS A 248 -25.71 -4.47 -3.14
N ALA A 249 -24.50 -4.37 -3.67
CA ALA A 249 -24.23 -3.61 -4.90
C ALA A 249 -24.57 -4.40 -6.19
N LEU A 250 -24.69 -5.73 -6.10
CA LEU A 250 -24.84 -6.62 -7.25
C LEU A 250 -26.01 -6.25 -8.17
N PRO A 251 -27.25 -6.01 -7.71
CA PRO A 251 -28.37 -5.71 -8.60
C PRO A 251 -28.11 -4.44 -9.43
N ARG A 252 -27.56 -3.40 -8.79
CA ARG A 252 -27.23 -2.14 -9.47
C ARG A 252 -26.12 -2.31 -10.49
N VAL A 253 -25.11 -3.11 -10.16
CA VAL A 253 -23.94 -3.31 -11.02
C VAL A 253 -24.28 -4.18 -12.23
N VAL A 254 -25.03 -5.27 -12.04
CA VAL A 254 -25.45 -6.20 -13.12
C VAL A 254 -26.45 -5.54 -14.07
N LEU A 255 -27.37 -4.73 -13.55
CA LEU A 255 -28.33 -3.97 -14.36
C LEU A 255 -27.71 -2.69 -14.96
N GLY A 256 -26.46 -2.38 -14.62
CA GLY A 256 -25.73 -1.25 -15.17
C GLY A 256 -25.31 -1.48 -16.63
N SER A 257 -25.02 -0.38 -17.34
CA SER A 257 -24.54 -0.44 -18.73
C SER A 257 -23.05 -0.75 -18.86
N ASP A 258 -22.29 -0.66 -17.77
CA ASP A 258 -20.84 -0.81 -17.78
C ASP A 258 -20.44 -2.28 -17.52
N LYS A 259 -20.12 -2.98 -18.60
CA LYS A 259 -19.67 -4.37 -18.57
C LYS A 259 -18.37 -4.56 -17.79
N THR A 260 -17.47 -3.58 -17.77
CA THR A 260 -16.18 -3.69 -17.08
C THR A 260 -16.38 -3.64 -15.57
N ILE A 261 -17.29 -2.78 -15.10
CA ILE A 261 -17.67 -2.73 -13.69
C ILE A 261 -18.36 -4.02 -13.29
N ALA A 262 -19.30 -4.53 -14.11
CA ALA A 262 -19.97 -5.80 -13.85
C ALA A 262 -18.99 -6.99 -13.76
N LEU A 263 -18.03 -7.04 -14.69
CA LEU A 263 -16.97 -8.04 -14.68
C LEU A 263 -16.11 -7.97 -13.42
N SER A 264 -15.61 -6.78 -13.07
CA SER A 264 -14.80 -6.59 -11.86
C SER A 264 -15.55 -7.01 -10.59
N HIS A 265 -16.86 -6.78 -10.56
CA HIS A 265 -17.70 -7.13 -9.42
C HIS A 265 -17.92 -8.64 -9.30
N ALA A 266 -18.11 -9.33 -10.43
CA ALA A 266 -18.20 -10.78 -10.48
C ALA A 266 -16.86 -11.44 -10.07
N GLN A 267 -15.72 -10.91 -10.54
CA GLN A 267 -14.39 -11.38 -10.15
C GLN A 267 -14.16 -11.25 -8.64
N LYS A 268 -14.53 -10.12 -8.03
CA LYS A 268 -14.44 -9.94 -6.56
C LYS A 268 -15.23 -11.00 -5.80
N LEU A 269 -16.48 -11.24 -6.21
CA LEU A 269 -17.34 -12.25 -5.57
C LEU A 269 -16.77 -13.66 -5.73
N LEU A 270 -16.28 -14.01 -6.93
CA LEU A 270 -15.67 -15.31 -7.20
C LEU A 270 -14.47 -15.56 -6.27
N SER A 271 -13.52 -14.63 -6.27
CA SER A 271 -12.30 -14.72 -5.48
C SER A 271 -12.59 -14.84 -3.99
N LEU A 272 -13.52 -14.04 -3.47
CA LEU A 272 -13.89 -14.11 -2.05
C LEU A 272 -14.53 -15.44 -1.66
N VAL A 273 -15.46 -15.95 -2.47
CA VAL A 273 -16.12 -17.23 -2.20
C VAL A 273 -15.11 -18.38 -2.29
N TYR A 274 -14.20 -18.35 -3.27
CA TYR A 274 -13.16 -19.36 -3.43
C TYR A 274 -12.24 -19.43 -2.21
N TYR A 275 -11.69 -18.30 -1.76
CA TYR A 275 -10.71 -18.28 -0.68
C TYR A 275 -11.32 -18.33 0.73
N ALA A 276 -12.49 -17.71 0.96
CA ALA A 276 -13.17 -17.79 2.25
C ALA A 276 -13.93 -19.10 2.45
N GLY A 277 -14.18 -19.84 1.37
CA GLY A 277 -14.89 -21.11 1.38
C GLY A 277 -16.43 -20.98 1.29
N PRO A 278 -17.12 -22.10 1.04
CA PRO A 278 -18.56 -22.13 0.79
C PRO A 278 -19.40 -21.72 2.00
N ASP A 279 -18.87 -21.85 3.22
CA ASP A 279 -19.55 -21.45 4.45
C ASP A 279 -19.92 -19.96 4.45
N LEU A 280 -19.17 -19.11 3.75
CA LEU A 280 -19.49 -17.70 3.60
C LEU A 280 -20.87 -17.50 2.94
N LEU A 281 -21.14 -18.25 1.87
CA LEU A 281 -22.42 -18.22 1.16
C LEU A 281 -23.55 -18.80 2.00
N VAL A 282 -23.30 -19.95 2.64
CA VAL A 282 -24.30 -20.65 3.45
C VAL A 282 -24.74 -19.77 4.62
N ASN A 283 -23.78 -19.18 5.34
CA ASN A 283 -24.06 -18.29 6.48
C ASN A 283 -24.83 -17.03 6.05
N TYR A 284 -24.51 -16.47 4.88
CA TYR A 284 -25.23 -15.31 4.37
C TYR A 284 -26.67 -15.64 4.00
N LEU A 285 -26.91 -16.75 3.30
CA LEU A 285 -28.26 -17.18 2.88
C LEU A 285 -29.14 -17.52 4.09
N GLN A 286 -28.56 -18.06 5.15
CA GLN A 286 -29.27 -18.39 6.40
C GLN A 286 -29.53 -17.17 7.30
N SER A 287 -28.95 -16.00 6.99
CA SER A 287 -29.12 -14.78 7.78
C SER A 287 -30.49 -14.12 7.54
N PRO A 288 -31.19 -13.66 8.59
CA PRO A 288 -32.50 -12.99 8.48
C PRO A 288 -32.46 -11.66 7.69
N VAL A 289 -31.27 -11.13 7.39
CA VAL A 289 -31.04 -9.92 6.58
C VAL A 289 -31.22 -10.18 5.06
N SER A 290 -31.38 -11.43 4.64
CA SER A 290 -31.35 -11.87 3.23
C SER A 290 -32.65 -11.62 2.43
N THR A 291 -33.78 -11.25 3.07
CA THR A 291 -35.11 -11.24 2.40
C THR A 291 -35.21 -10.35 1.15
N ASP A 292 -34.44 -9.27 1.05
CA ASP A 292 -34.46 -8.37 -0.13
C ASP A 292 -33.57 -8.85 -1.29
N VAL A 293 -32.57 -9.70 -1.02
CA VAL A 293 -31.61 -10.20 -2.03
C VAL A 293 -31.88 -11.66 -2.41
N HIS A 294 -32.70 -12.35 -1.63
CA HIS A 294 -33.07 -13.75 -1.83
C HIS A 294 -33.66 -14.05 -3.22
N ASN A 295 -34.35 -13.08 -3.83
CA ASN A 295 -34.90 -13.21 -5.17
C ASN A 295 -33.85 -13.08 -6.30
N PHE A 296 -32.71 -12.45 -6.03
CA PHE A 296 -31.63 -12.26 -6.99
C PHE A 296 -30.57 -13.39 -6.92
N LEU A 297 -30.42 -14.02 -5.75
CA LEU A 297 -29.40 -15.01 -5.42
C LEU A 297 -29.82 -16.48 -5.61
N PHE A 298 -31.00 -16.77 -6.20
CA PHE A 298 -31.35 -18.15 -6.53
C PHE A 298 -30.22 -18.82 -7.35
N PRO A 299 -29.92 -20.11 -7.13
CA PRO A 299 -28.76 -20.78 -7.70
C PRO A 299 -28.69 -20.71 -9.23
N GLU A 300 -29.85 -20.67 -9.91
CA GLU A 300 -29.90 -20.46 -11.36
C GLU A 300 -29.39 -19.07 -11.77
N ASN A 301 -29.69 -18.00 -11.03
CA ASN A 301 -29.29 -16.63 -11.35
C ASN A 301 -27.83 -16.33 -10.97
N VAL A 302 -27.29 -16.92 -9.91
CA VAL A 302 -25.88 -16.75 -9.52
C VAL A 302 -24.98 -17.49 -10.50
N LEU A 303 -25.31 -18.75 -10.81
CA LEU A 303 -24.62 -19.51 -11.84
C LEU A 303 -24.78 -18.82 -13.21
N PHE A 304 -25.93 -18.23 -13.50
CA PHE A 304 -26.14 -17.42 -14.69
C PHE A 304 -25.30 -16.14 -14.67
N ILE A 305 -25.15 -15.41 -13.56
CA ILE A 305 -24.26 -14.24 -13.48
C ILE A 305 -22.81 -14.66 -13.71
N PHE A 306 -22.34 -15.73 -13.07
CA PHE A 306 -20.99 -16.25 -13.28
C PHE A 306 -20.78 -16.73 -14.73
N CYS A 307 -21.73 -17.48 -15.30
CA CYS A 307 -21.65 -17.98 -16.68
C CYS A 307 -21.82 -16.88 -17.74
N SER A 308 -22.63 -15.85 -17.47
CA SER A 308 -22.94 -14.77 -18.41
C SER A 308 -21.91 -13.64 -18.39
N VAL A 309 -21.30 -13.38 -17.23
CA VAL A 309 -20.33 -12.29 -17.05
C VAL A 309 -18.90 -12.77 -17.26
N LEU A 310 -18.54 -13.95 -16.77
CA LEU A 310 -17.18 -14.47 -16.92
C LEU A 310 -17.00 -15.27 -18.23
N GLY A 311 -18.07 -15.84 -18.79
CA GLY A 311 -17.98 -16.71 -19.97
C GLY A 311 -17.35 -18.08 -19.65
N PRO A 312 -17.33 -19.02 -20.62
CA PRO A 312 -16.97 -20.42 -20.38
C PRO A 312 -15.50 -20.63 -19.95
N SER A 313 -14.61 -19.68 -20.22
CA SER A 313 -13.17 -19.80 -19.95
C SER A 313 -12.80 -19.70 -18.45
N TYR A 314 -13.67 -19.12 -17.63
CA TYR A 314 -13.43 -18.92 -16.19
C TYR A 314 -14.12 -19.96 -15.29
N LEU A 315 -14.83 -20.92 -15.90
CA LEU A 315 -15.44 -22.07 -15.21
C LEU A 315 -14.43 -23.18 -14.84
N CYS A 316 -13.14 -22.98 -15.15
CA CYS A 316 -12.03 -23.86 -14.74
C CYS A 316 -11.32 -23.42 -13.46
N PHE A 317 -11.83 -22.39 -12.77
CA PHE A 317 -11.51 -22.12 -11.36
C PHE A 317 -12.33 -23.02 -10.44
#